data_AF-P97133-F1
#
_entry.id   AF-P97133-F1
#
_cell.length_a   1.000
_cell.length_b   1.000
_cell.length_c   1.000
_cell.angle_alpha   90.00
_cell.angle_beta   90.00
_cell.angle_gamma   90.00
#
_symmetry.space_group_name_H-M   'P 1'
#
loop_
_entity.id
_entity.type
_entity.pdbx_description
1 polymer ?
#
loop_
_entity_poly.entity_id
_entity_poly.type
_entity_poly.pdbx_seq_one_letter_code
_entity_poly.pdbx_strand_id
1 'polypeptide(L)' 'MTMHLGLDYIDSLVEEDENEGIYRCKREMFTDPRLFDLEMKHIFEGNWIYLAHESQIPEKNDYYTTQMGR' A
#
# COMPACT_ATOMS: atom_id res chain seq x y z
N MET A 1 16.55 6.65 -18.51
CA MET A 1 16.17 5.25 -18.81
C MET A 1 15.32 4.78 -17.63
N THR A 2 14.00 4.94 -17.71
CA THR A 2 13.11 4.56 -16.59
C THR A 2 13.00 3.04 -16.57
N MET A 3 13.61 2.40 -15.57
CA MET A 3 13.50 0.96 -15.36
C MET A 3 12.09 0.67 -14.84
N HIS A 4 11.21 0.20 -15.73
CA HIS A 4 9.88 -0.26 -15.38
C HIS A 4 9.97 -1.55 -14.57
N LEU A 5 9.29 -1.59 -13.42
CA LEU A 5 9.13 -2.83 -12.66
C LEU A 5 8.09 -3.69 -13.39
N GLY A 6 8.51 -4.81 -13.96
CA GLY A 6 7.62 -5.75 -14.64
C GLY A 6 6.80 -6.58 -13.65
N LEU A 7 5.69 -7.16 -14.11
CA LEU A 7 4.82 -8.01 -13.29
C LEU A 7 5.57 -9.21 -12.70
N ASP A 8 6.43 -9.87 -13.48
CA ASP A 8 7.27 -10.98 -12.99
C ASP A 8 8.14 -10.57 -11.78
N TYR A 9 8.61 -9.32 -11.75
CA TYR A 9 9.36 -8.81 -10.62
C TYR A 9 8.46 -8.60 -9.40
N ILE A 10 7.28 -8.00 -9.58
CA ILE A 10 6.29 -7.79 -8.50
C ILE A 10 5.86 -9.12 -7.90
N ASP A 11 5.53 -10.10 -8.74
CA ASP A 11 5.12 -11.45 -8.30
C ASP A 11 6.25 -12.13 -7.52
N SER A 12 7.52 -11.87 -7.87
CA SER A 12 8.66 -12.43 -7.15
C SER A 12 8.93 -11.81 -5.77
N LEU A 13 8.21 -10.76 -5.36
CA LEU A 13 8.42 -10.09 -4.07
C LEU A 13 7.93 -10.93 -2.89
N VAL A 14 6.95 -11.82 -3.13
CA VAL A 14 6.32 -12.67 -2.13
C VAL A 14 6.39 -14.12 -2.61
N GLU A 15 6.81 -15.02 -1.73
CA GLU A 15 6.84 -16.45 -1.98
C GLU A 15 6.04 -17.17 -0.89
N GLU A 16 5.03 -17.89 -1.33
CA GLU A 16 4.14 -18.71 -0.50
C GLU A 16 4.10 -20.12 -1.09
N ASP A 17 4.65 -21.09 -0.36
CA ASP A 17 4.52 -22.52 -0.66
C ASP A 17 4.07 -23.25 0.60
N GLU A 18 2.79 -23.63 0.65
CA GLU A 18 2.20 -24.30 1.80
C GLU A 18 2.78 -25.70 2.02
N ASN A 19 3.14 -26.43 0.95
CA ASN A 19 3.61 -27.82 1.06
C ASN A 19 5.00 -27.87 1.71
N GLU A 20 5.85 -26.92 1.36
CA GLU A 20 7.21 -26.79 1.90
C GLU A 20 7.26 -25.87 3.14
N GLY A 21 6.13 -25.28 3.53
CA GLY A 21 6.03 -24.36 4.68
C GLY A 21 6.79 -23.04 4.48
N ILE A 22 6.96 -22.60 3.23
CA ILE A 22 7.70 -21.40 2.87
C ILE A 22 6.75 -20.20 2.84
N TYR A 23 7.06 -19.19 3.65
CA TYR A 23 6.40 -17.89 3.63
C TYR A 23 7.48 -16.83 3.81
N ARG A 24 7.86 -16.15 2.73
CA ARG A 24 8.92 -15.14 2.78
C ARG A 24 8.68 -14.03 1.77
N CYS A 25 9.28 -12.88 2.06
CA CYS A 25 9.22 -11.72 1.18
C CYS A 25 10.59 -11.06 1.01
N LYS A 26 10.80 -10.41 -0.13
CA LYS A 26 12.00 -9.63 -0.38
C LYS A 26 11.95 -8.32 0.39
N ARG A 27 13.00 -8.04 1.17
CA ARG A 27 13.08 -6.84 2.02
C ARG A 27 12.91 -5.53 1.26
N GLU A 28 13.27 -5.51 -0.02
CA GLU A 28 13.15 -4.33 -0.88
C GLU A 28 11.70 -3.86 -1.06
N MET A 29 10.71 -4.73 -0.84
CA MET A 29 9.29 -4.32 -0.84
C MET A 29 8.99 -3.18 0.13
N PHE A 30 9.77 -3.05 1.21
CA PHE A 30 9.58 -2.03 2.23
C PHE A 30 10.50 -0.82 2.06
N THR A 31 11.46 -0.86 1.12
CA THR A 31 12.52 0.16 1.02
C THR A 31 12.72 0.74 -0.37
N ASP A 32 12.26 0.06 -1.43
CA ASP A 32 12.40 0.56 -2.79
C ASP A 32 11.38 1.67 -3.06
N PRO A 33 11.82 2.91 -3.35
CA PRO A 33 10.91 4.02 -3.60
C PRO A 33 10.02 3.80 -4.83
N ARG A 34 10.45 2.99 -5.80
CA ARG A 34 9.65 2.68 -6.99
C ARG A 34 8.46 1.79 -6.66
N LEU A 35 8.63 0.87 -5.71
CA LEU A 35 7.54 0.01 -5.24
C LEU A 35 6.54 0.82 -4.45
N PHE A 36 7.04 1.67 -3.55
CA PHE A 36 6.20 2.63 -2.85
C PHE A 36 5.36 3.45 -3.86
N ASP A 37 5.95 3.93 -4.97
CA ASP A 37 5.24 4.77 -5.97
C ASP A 37 4.10 4.02 -6.65
N LEU A 38 4.29 2.72 -6.88
CA LEU A 38 3.23 1.84 -7.36
C LEU A 38 2.15 1.62 -6.30
N GLU A 39 2.51 1.45 -5.03
CA GLU A 39 1.53 1.33 -3.93
C GLU A 39 0.64 2.55 -3.85
N MET A 40 1.18 3.78 -3.96
CA MET A 40 0.33 4.97 -3.95
C MET A 40 -0.68 4.98 -5.08
N LYS A 41 -0.19 4.80 -6.31
CA LYS A 41 -1.01 4.85 -7.50
C LYS A 41 -2.09 3.77 -7.55
N HIS A 42 -1.76 2.56 -7.11
CA HIS A 42 -2.61 1.39 -7.33
C HIS A 42 -3.34 0.90 -6.08
N ILE A 43 -2.84 1.23 -4.89
CA ILE A 43 -3.45 0.84 -3.62
C ILE A 43 -4.12 2.04 -2.97
N PHE A 44 -3.39 3.11 -2.66
CA PHE A 44 -3.94 4.20 -1.85
C PHE A 44 -4.89 5.12 -2.63
N GLU A 45 -4.61 5.43 -3.90
CA GLU A 45 -5.46 6.30 -4.74
C GLU A 45 -6.72 5.59 -5.27
N GLY A 46 -6.79 4.26 -5.17
CA GLY A 46 -7.84 3.43 -5.78
C GLY A 46 -8.72 2.63 -4.82
N ASN A 47 -8.46 2.68 -3.51
CA ASN A 47 -9.17 1.87 -2.52
C ASN A 47 -9.85 2.69 -1.40
N TRP A 48 -10.68 2.01 -0.62
CA TRP A 48 -11.30 2.58 0.58
C TRP A 48 -10.26 2.71 1.69
N ILE A 49 -9.96 3.95 2.09
CA ILE A 49 -9.10 4.26 3.23
C ILE A 49 -9.98 4.72 4.39
N TYR A 50 -9.77 4.13 5.55
CA TYR A 50 -10.42 4.58 6.78
C TYR A 50 -10.02 6.03 7.10
N LEU A 51 -11.01 6.90 7.30
CA LEU A 51 -10.80 8.33 7.50
C LEU A 51 -10.95 8.74 8.98
N ALA A 52 -12.11 8.46 9.56
CA ALA A 52 -12.45 8.85 10.92
C ALA A 52 -13.68 8.06 11.42
N HIS A 53 -13.88 8.06 12.74
CA HIS A 53 -15.12 7.68 13.38
C HIS A 53 -16.07 8.88 13.48
N GLU A 54 -17.39 8.64 13.45
CA GLU A 54 -18.42 9.70 13.50
C GLU A 54 -18.28 10.61 14.73
N SER A 55 -17.88 10.05 15.88
CA SER A 55 -17.67 10.82 17.10
C SER A 55 -16.50 11.82 17.05
N GLN A 56 -15.66 11.77 16.00
CA GLN A 56 -14.61 12.77 15.80
C GLN A 56 -15.14 14.06 15.15
N ILE A 57 -16.37 14.04 14.61
CA ILE A 57 -17.07 15.17 13.98
C ILE A 57 -18.57 15.20 14.40
N PRO A 58 -18.87 15.27 15.70
CA PRO A 58 -20.23 15.09 16.21
C PRO A 58 -21.19 16.24 15.87
N GLU A 59 -20.68 17.46 15.69
CA GLU A 59 -21.50 18.67 15.58
C GLU A 59 -21.44 19.30 14.18
N LYS A 60 -22.40 20.21 13.92
CA LYS A 60 -22.43 20.96 12.66
C LYS A 60 -21.19 21.84 12.51
N ASN A 61 -20.52 21.70 11.37
CA ASN A 61 -19.31 22.42 10.97
C ASN A 61 -18.01 21.93 11.63
N ASP A 62 -18.03 20.78 12.31
CA ASP A 62 -16.78 20.12 12.68
C ASP A 62 -16.09 19.58 11.42
N TYR A 63 -14.78 19.75 11.36
CA TYR A 63 -13.96 19.23 10.28
C TYR A 63 -12.74 18.51 10.86
N TYR A 64 -12.35 17.44 10.18
CA TYR A 64 -11.17 16.66 10.52
C TYR A 64 -10.24 16.61 9.31
N THR A 65 -9.00 17.05 9.50
CA THR A 65 -7.96 16.99 8.48
C THR A 65 -7.11 15.75 8.70
N THR A 66 -6.98 14.92 7.68
CA THR A 66 -6.08 13.75 7.67
C THR A 66 -5.42 13.60 6.30
N GLN A 67 -4.55 12.60 6.18
CA GLN A 67 -3.85 12.24 4.95
C GLN A 67 -4.40 10.91 4.42
N MET A 68 -4.50 10.79 3.10
CA MET A 68 -4.90 9.57 2.41
C MET A 68 -3.81 9.23 1.39
N GLY A 69 -2.97 8.24 1.71
CA GLY A 69 -1.77 7.94 0.93
C GLY A 69 -0.59 8.83 1.32
N ARG A 70 0.16 9.31 0.33
CA ARG A 70 1.24 10.28 0.49
C ARG A 70 0.79 11.69 0.18
#